data_AF-A0A7K1XY48-F1
#
_entry.id   AF-A0A7K1XY48-F1
#
_cell.length_a   1.000
_cell.length_b   1.000
_cell.length_c   1.000
_cell.angle_alpha   90.00
_cell.angle_beta   90.00
_cell.angle_gamma   90.00
#
_symmetry.space_group_name_H-M   'P 1'
#
loop_
_entity.id
_entity.type
_entity.pdbx_description
1 polymer ?
#
loop_
_entity_poly.entity_id
_entity_poly.type
_entity_poly.pdbx_seq_one_letter_code
_entity_poly.pdbx_strand_id
1 'polypeptide(L)'
;MKRLIPFFFIFIFFANCRDNEAEKGILPEERMISLLVDVHLVDGYTNSVSADSLAKYAPVYYHSVFQKHHTNFWGFERSLKYYSEQPARFSRMYDTVKVRLERLQKVEDKRVKDEAVRKERAEAKKRKRAEALKKQREADEKKKADSLKKAKDSRLKKRTDSLQKVKKRPATKPK
;
A
#
# COMPACT_ATOMS: atom_id res chain seq x y z
N MET A 1 -34.52 37.98 22.29
CA MET A 1 -34.27 36.58 22.71
C MET A 1 -33.09 35.97 21.94
N LYS A 2 -31.84 36.40 22.21
CA LYS A 2 -30.64 35.92 21.46
C LYS A 2 -29.37 35.72 22.32
N ARG A 3 -29.48 35.83 23.66
CA ARG A 3 -28.31 35.83 24.58
C ARG A 3 -28.15 34.56 25.42
N LEU A 4 -28.97 33.52 25.21
CA LEU A 4 -28.89 32.24 25.94
C LEU A 4 -28.18 31.12 25.17
N ILE A 5 -27.82 31.36 23.91
CA ILE A 5 -27.10 30.39 23.05
C ILE A 5 -25.70 30.02 23.60
N PRO A 6 -24.88 30.94 24.17
CA PRO A 6 -23.56 30.54 24.67
C PRO A 6 -23.64 29.66 25.93
N PHE A 7 -24.74 29.73 26.69
CA PHE A 7 -24.93 28.91 27.90
C PHE A 7 -25.22 27.44 27.56
N PHE A 8 -25.93 27.19 26.45
CA PHE A 8 -26.22 25.84 25.96
C PHE A 8 -24.95 25.10 25.50
N PHE A 9 -24.00 25.81 24.87
CA PHE A 9 -22.72 25.24 24.45
C PHE A 9 -21.79 24.89 25.63
N ILE A 10 -21.81 25.68 26.71
CA ILE A 10 -21.08 25.38 27.94
C ILE A 10 -21.62 24.11 28.61
N PHE A 11 -22.95 23.92 28.63
CA PHE A 11 -23.56 22.76 29.28
C PHE A 11 -23.27 21.43 28.56
N ILE A 12 -23.15 21.46 27.23
CA ILE A 12 -22.77 20.28 26.42
C ILE A 12 -21.33 19.85 26.70
N PHE A 13 -20.43 20.79 27.03
CA PHE A 13 -19.03 20.48 27.32
C PHE A 13 -18.85 19.71 28.64
N PHE A 14 -19.70 19.95 29.64
CA PHE A 14 -19.65 19.24 30.93
C PHE A 14 -20.43 17.91 30.95
N ALA A 15 -21.36 17.70 30.01
CA ALA A 15 -22.17 16.47 29.94
C ALA A 15 -21.40 15.21 29.47
N ASN A 16 -20.12 15.33 29.08
CA ASN A 16 -19.28 14.20 28.68
C ASN A 16 -18.41 13.62 29.81
N CYS A 17 -18.49 14.14 31.04
CA CYS A 17 -17.90 13.49 32.20
C CYS A 17 -18.86 12.42 32.74
N ARG A 18 -18.93 11.27 32.09
CA ARG A 18 -19.35 10.04 32.78
C ARG A 18 -18.13 9.54 33.54
N ASP A 19 -17.93 10.09 34.73
CA ASP A 19 -17.11 9.48 35.76
C ASP A 19 -17.80 8.18 36.17
N ASN A 20 -17.58 7.13 35.37
CA ASN A 20 -17.59 5.79 35.94
C ASN A 20 -16.45 5.84 36.94
N GLU A 21 -16.79 5.81 38.22
CA GLU A 21 -15.88 5.78 39.35
C GLU A 21 -15.00 4.53 39.21
N ALA A 22 -14.00 4.66 38.35
CA ALA A 22 -12.99 3.65 38.17
C ALA A 22 -12.23 3.66 39.48
N GLU A 23 -12.31 2.54 40.21
CA GLU A 23 -11.41 2.26 41.33
C GLU A 23 -10.02 2.78 40.97
N LYS A 24 -9.42 3.58 41.86
CA LYS A 24 -8.18 4.32 41.54
C LYS A 24 -7.14 3.37 40.94
N GLY A 25 -6.85 3.55 39.65
CA GLY A 25 -5.88 2.74 38.91
C GLY A 25 -6.44 1.57 38.10
N ILE A 26 -7.76 1.42 37.97
CA ILE A 26 -8.41 0.49 37.02
C ILE A 26 -8.75 1.24 35.73
N LEU A 27 -8.39 0.65 34.59
CA LEU A 27 -8.75 1.17 33.28
C LEU A 27 -10.26 1.02 33.05
N PRO A 28 -10.96 2.08 32.60
CA PRO A 28 -12.33 1.98 32.12
C PRO A 28 -12.46 0.90 31.04
N GLU A 29 -13.60 0.21 31.04
CA GLU A 29 -13.85 -0.97 30.20
C GLU A 29 -13.52 -0.74 28.72
N GLU A 30 -13.99 0.37 28.15
CA GLU A 30 -13.73 0.71 26.74
C GLU A 30 -12.25 0.95 26.43
N ARG A 31 -11.51 1.57 27.37
CA ARG A 31 -10.05 1.73 27.24
C ARG A 31 -9.34 0.39 27.37
N MET A 32 -9.78 -0.47 28.28
CA MET A 32 -9.22 -1.82 28.44
C MET A 32 -9.46 -2.68 27.19
N ILE A 33 -10.66 -2.64 26.60
CA ILE A 33 -10.96 -3.31 25.33
C ILE A 33 -10.03 -2.82 24.22
N SER A 34 -9.88 -1.50 24.09
CA SER A 34 -9.01 -0.92 23.06
C SER A 34 -7.53 -1.27 23.28
N LEU A 35 -7.08 -1.30 24.53
CA LEU A 35 -5.75 -1.74 24.91
C LEU A 35 -5.52 -3.22 24.60
N LEU A 36 -6.46 -4.10 24.94
CA LEU A 36 -6.38 -5.53 24.66
C LEU A 36 -6.31 -5.84 23.16
N VAL A 37 -7.04 -5.08 22.33
CA VAL A 37 -6.93 -5.17 20.86
C VAL A 37 -5.49 -4.88 20.43
N ASP A 38 -4.90 -3.77 20.87
CA ASP A 38 -3.54 -3.39 20.48
C ASP A 38 -2.47 -4.36 21.03
N VAL A 39 -2.65 -4.85 22.26
CA VAL A 39 -1.80 -5.90 22.84
C VAL A 39 -1.81 -7.15 21.97
N HIS A 40 -2.99 -7.63 21.57
CA HIS A 40 -3.09 -8.81 20.70
C HIS A 40 -2.56 -8.58 19.28
N LEU A 41 -2.59 -7.35 18.76
CA LEU A 41 -1.90 -7.02 17.51
C LEU A 41 -0.38 -7.11 17.66
N VAL A 42 0.16 -6.64 18.80
CA VAL A 42 1.58 -6.82 19.13
C VAL A 42 1.91 -8.31 19.28
N ASP A 43 1.08 -9.08 20.00
CA ASP A 43 1.25 -10.54 20.14
C ASP A 43 1.28 -11.25 18.77
N GLY A 44 0.37 -10.87 17.87
CA GLY A 44 0.34 -11.43 16.51
C GLY A 44 1.61 -11.13 15.73
N TYR A 45 2.13 -9.91 15.85
CA TYR A 45 3.41 -9.54 15.22
C TYR A 45 4.60 -10.24 15.86
N THR A 46 4.69 -10.27 17.19
CA THR A 46 5.81 -10.86 17.92
C THR A 46 5.91 -12.37 17.73
N ASN A 47 4.78 -13.06 17.55
CA ASN A 47 4.75 -14.48 17.18
C ASN A 47 5.23 -14.77 15.74
N SER A 48 5.37 -13.75 14.89
CA SER A 48 5.82 -13.89 13.50
C SER A 48 7.31 -13.62 13.28
N VAL A 49 8.04 -13.16 14.31
CA VAL A 49 9.45 -12.75 14.21
C VAL A 49 10.39 -13.73 14.91
N SER A 50 11.70 -13.66 14.58
CA SER A 50 12.73 -14.48 15.25
C SER A 50 12.93 -14.10 16.71
N ALA A 51 13.46 -15.04 17.52
CA ALA A 51 13.73 -14.82 18.95
C ALA A 51 14.64 -13.61 19.22
N ASP A 52 15.67 -13.41 18.40
CA ASP A 52 16.58 -12.25 18.52
C ASP A 52 15.85 -10.92 18.28
N SER A 53 14.94 -10.91 17.30
CA SER A 53 14.11 -9.72 17.02
C SER A 53 13.09 -9.50 18.12
N LEU A 54 12.52 -10.57 18.66
CA LEU A 54 11.54 -10.52 19.74
C LEU A 54 12.12 -9.83 20.98
N ALA A 55 13.29 -10.27 21.44
CA ALA A 55 13.94 -9.71 22.63
C ALA A 55 14.24 -8.21 22.47
N LYS A 56 14.57 -7.78 21.25
CA LYS A 56 14.89 -6.38 20.95
C LYS A 56 13.65 -5.49 20.86
N TYR A 57 12.59 -5.96 20.20
CA TYR A 57 11.50 -5.09 19.78
C TYR A 57 10.22 -5.24 20.61
N ALA A 58 9.93 -6.41 21.19
CA ALA A 58 8.72 -6.60 21.99
C ALA A 58 8.56 -5.57 23.12
N PRO A 59 9.59 -5.29 23.94
CA PRO A 59 9.46 -4.29 25.00
C PRO A 59 9.09 -2.90 24.48
N VAL A 60 9.64 -2.52 23.32
CA VAL A 60 9.36 -1.21 22.67
C VAL A 60 7.91 -1.14 22.20
N TYR A 61 7.40 -2.20 21.58
CA TYR A 61 6.01 -2.24 21.12
C TYR A 61 5.01 -2.21 22.27
N TYR A 62 5.18 -3.05 23.30
CA TYR A 62 4.29 -3.02 24.47
C TYR A 62 4.34 -1.66 25.19
N HIS A 63 5.54 -1.07 25.33
CA HIS A 63 5.66 0.25 25.92
C HIS A 63 4.88 1.32 25.12
N SER A 64 5.01 1.31 23.79
CA SER A 64 4.28 2.23 22.92
C SER A 64 2.76 2.04 23.02
N VAL A 65 2.30 0.79 23.08
CA VAL A 65 0.88 0.47 23.28
C VAL A 65 0.38 1.00 24.62
N PHE A 66 1.11 0.77 25.73
CA PHE A 66 0.69 1.30 27.03
C PHE A 66 0.65 2.84 27.06
N GLN A 67 1.63 3.51 26.44
CA GLN A 67 1.64 4.97 26.30
C GLN A 67 0.42 5.48 25.52
N LYS A 68 0.08 4.83 24.39
CA LYS A 68 -1.10 5.18 23.57
C LYS A 68 -2.40 5.13 24.38
N HIS A 69 -2.50 4.22 25.33
CA HIS A 69 -3.69 4.06 26.20
C HIS A 69 -3.60 4.80 27.54
N HIS A 70 -2.59 5.66 27.71
CA HIS A 70 -2.35 6.42 28.93
C HIS A 70 -2.25 5.53 30.18
N THR A 71 -1.52 4.41 30.06
CA THR A 71 -1.26 3.47 31.15
C THR A 71 0.20 3.02 31.15
N ASN A 72 0.54 2.12 32.06
CA ASN A 72 1.80 1.40 32.10
C ASN A 72 1.53 -0.09 32.38
N PHE A 73 2.59 -0.90 32.45
CA PHE A 73 2.48 -2.33 32.73
C PHE A 73 1.67 -2.63 34.00
N TRP A 74 1.95 -1.93 35.11
CA TRP A 74 1.29 -2.12 36.39
C TRP A 74 -0.20 -1.76 36.36
N GLY A 75 -0.56 -0.67 35.65
CA GLY A 75 -1.95 -0.26 35.47
C GLY A 75 -2.72 -1.25 34.61
N PHE A 76 -2.09 -1.80 33.57
CA PHE A 76 -2.65 -2.88 32.77
C PHE A 76 -2.85 -4.15 33.58
N GLU A 77 -1.83 -4.62 34.29
CA GLU A 77 -1.87 -5.85 35.10
C GLU A 77 -2.95 -5.77 36.18
N ARG A 78 -3.04 -4.64 36.89
CA ARG A 78 -4.09 -4.41 37.89
C ARG A 78 -5.48 -4.46 37.28
N SER A 79 -5.67 -3.80 36.13
CA SER A 79 -6.95 -3.80 35.42
C SER A 79 -7.30 -5.19 34.91
N LEU A 80 -6.33 -5.92 34.36
CA LEU A 80 -6.51 -7.28 33.88
C LEU A 80 -6.98 -8.19 35.02
N LYS A 81 -6.32 -8.12 36.18
CA LYS A 81 -6.73 -8.86 37.37
C LYS A 81 -8.17 -8.52 37.77
N TYR A 82 -8.48 -7.23 37.93
CA TYR A 82 -9.83 -6.76 38.30
C TYR A 82 -10.93 -7.30 37.38
N TYR A 83 -10.73 -7.25 36.05
CA TYR A 83 -11.72 -7.76 35.11
C TYR A 83 -11.76 -9.30 35.09
N SER A 84 -10.63 -9.98 35.25
CA SER A 84 -10.56 -11.44 35.27
C SER A 84 -11.36 -12.08 36.43
N GLU A 85 -11.51 -11.36 37.54
CA GLU A 85 -12.32 -11.75 38.70
C GLU A 85 -13.84 -11.60 38.43
N GLN A 86 -14.24 -11.05 37.28
CA GLN A 86 -15.63 -10.86 36.85
C GLN A 86 -15.91 -11.59 35.51
N PRO A 87 -16.03 -12.95 35.50
CA PRO A 87 -16.01 -13.74 34.26
C PRO A 87 -17.06 -13.33 33.22
N ALA A 88 -18.30 -13.08 33.65
CA ALA A 88 -19.37 -12.68 32.74
C ALA A 88 -19.10 -11.30 32.09
N ARG A 89 -18.50 -10.37 32.83
CA ARG A 89 -18.14 -9.05 32.31
C ARG A 89 -16.95 -9.13 31.36
N PHE A 90 -15.91 -9.85 31.78
CA PHE A 90 -14.71 -10.02 30.98
C PHE A 90 -14.95 -10.77 29.68
N SER A 91 -15.84 -11.77 29.69
CA SER A 91 -16.27 -12.47 28.48
C SER A 91 -16.86 -11.49 27.46
N ARG A 92 -17.78 -10.60 27.89
CA ARG A 92 -18.39 -9.60 26.99
C ARG A 92 -17.36 -8.62 26.43
N MET A 93 -16.38 -8.22 27.25
CA MET A 93 -15.25 -7.41 26.78
C MET A 93 -14.47 -8.14 25.69
N TYR A 94 -14.15 -9.41 25.92
CA TYR A 94 -13.41 -10.24 24.96
C TYR A 94 -14.18 -10.52 23.67
N ASP A 95 -15.50 -10.68 23.72
CA ASP A 95 -16.34 -10.76 22.52
C ASP A 95 -16.20 -9.48 21.68
N THR A 96 -16.17 -8.32 22.34
CA THR A 96 -15.92 -7.04 21.68
C THR A 96 -14.52 -6.97 21.08
N VAL A 97 -13.49 -7.44 21.79
CA VAL A 97 -12.10 -7.53 21.29
C VAL A 97 -12.04 -8.40 20.03
N LYS A 98 -12.64 -9.60 20.06
CA LYS A 98 -12.69 -10.51 18.89
C LYS A 98 -13.33 -9.85 17.68
N VAL A 99 -14.51 -9.22 17.87
CA VAL A 99 -15.21 -8.52 16.79
C VAL A 99 -14.36 -7.39 16.20
N ARG A 100 -13.62 -6.64 17.03
CA ARG A 100 -12.71 -5.58 16.55
C ARG A 100 -11.55 -6.15 15.75
N LEU A 101 -10.91 -7.22 16.23
CA LEU A 101 -9.82 -7.90 15.53
C LEU A 101 -10.28 -8.49 14.19
N GLU A 102 -11.42 -9.16 14.14
CA GLU A 102 -11.99 -9.70 12.90
C GLU A 102 -12.28 -8.60 11.86
N ARG A 103 -12.77 -7.44 12.31
CA ARG A 103 -12.98 -6.29 11.43
C ARG A 103 -11.67 -5.76 10.87
N LEU A 104 -10.64 -5.61 11.70
CA LEU A 104 -9.31 -5.18 11.28
C LEU A 104 -8.72 -6.16 10.25
N GLN A 105 -8.82 -7.46 10.53
CA GLN A 105 -8.35 -8.51 9.60
C GLN A 105 -9.07 -8.43 8.25
N LYS A 106 -10.40 -8.32 8.23
CA LYS A 106 -11.17 -8.21 6.97
C LYS A 106 -10.78 -6.97 6.15
N VAL A 107 -10.47 -5.85 6.82
CA VAL A 107 -10.00 -4.63 6.16
C VAL A 107 -8.64 -4.88 5.52
N GLU A 108 -7.68 -5.43 6.26
CA GLU A 108 -6.35 -5.70 5.74
C GLU A 108 -6.35 -6.75 4.62
N ASP A 109 -7.13 -7.83 4.75
CA ASP A 109 -7.27 -8.85 3.69
C ASP A 109 -7.78 -8.24 2.38
N LYS A 110 -8.75 -7.31 2.48
CA LYS A 110 -9.26 -6.59 1.31
C LYS A 110 -8.18 -5.69 0.72
N ARG A 111 -7.44 -4.95 1.56
CA ARG A 111 -6.35 -4.07 1.11
C ARG A 111 -5.25 -4.84 0.37
N VAL A 112 -4.84 -6.00 0.90
CA VAL A 112 -3.84 -6.87 0.27
C VAL A 112 -4.34 -7.38 -1.09
N LYS A 113 -5.60 -7.82 -1.18
CA LYS A 113 -6.21 -8.25 -2.45
C LYS A 113 -6.26 -7.12 -3.47
N ASP A 114 -6.73 -5.94 -3.07
CA ASP A 114 -6.82 -4.77 -3.94
C ASP A 114 -5.42 -4.32 -4.43
N GLU A 115 -4.41 -4.38 -3.56
CA GLU A 115 -3.03 -4.07 -3.92
C GLU A 115 -2.45 -5.09 -4.91
N ALA A 116 -2.69 -6.39 -4.70
CA ALA A 116 -2.27 -7.44 -5.62
C ALA A 116 -2.87 -7.25 -7.02
N VAL A 117 -4.19 -7.00 -7.10
CA VAL A 117 -4.89 -6.71 -8.36
C VAL A 117 -4.31 -5.46 -9.04
N ARG A 118 -4.00 -4.41 -8.27
CA ARG A 118 -3.41 -3.19 -8.81
C ARG A 118 -2.01 -3.43 -9.37
N LYS A 119 -1.17 -4.21 -8.68
CA LYS A 119 0.18 -4.59 -9.15
C LYS A 119 0.10 -5.40 -10.43
N GLU A 120 -0.76 -6.42 -10.49
CA GLU A 120 -0.97 -7.26 -11.67
C GLU A 120 -1.39 -6.42 -12.88
N ARG A 121 -2.39 -5.52 -12.72
CA ARG A 121 -2.84 -4.62 -13.79
C ARG A 121 -1.73 -3.68 -14.27
N ALA A 122 -0.91 -3.17 -13.35
CA ALA A 122 0.21 -2.30 -13.68
C ALA A 122 1.28 -3.06 -14.48
N GLU A 123 1.60 -4.31 -14.10
CA GLU A 123 2.53 -5.17 -14.83
C GLU A 123 1.99 -5.55 -16.21
N ALA A 124 0.72 -5.93 -16.31
CA ALA A 124 0.08 -6.24 -17.59
C ALA A 124 0.13 -5.03 -18.55
N LYS A 125 -0.12 -3.81 -18.05
CA LYS A 125 -0.01 -2.58 -18.85
C LYS A 125 1.43 -2.32 -19.31
N LYS A 126 2.43 -2.55 -18.44
CA LYS A 126 3.86 -2.45 -18.81
C LYS A 126 4.23 -3.46 -19.90
N ARG A 127 3.81 -4.74 -19.76
CA ARG A 127 4.04 -5.79 -20.75
C ARG A 127 3.43 -5.44 -22.11
N LYS A 128 2.16 -5.02 -22.14
CA LYS A 128 1.48 -4.58 -23.38
C LYS A 128 2.20 -3.40 -24.04
N ARG A 129 2.67 -2.41 -23.28
CA ARG A 129 3.42 -1.28 -23.82
C ARG A 129 4.79 -1.69 -24.37
N ALA A 130 5.49 -2.59 -23.70
CA ALA A 130 6.77 -3.12 -24.16
C ALA A 130 6.61 -3.92 -25.46
N GLU A 131 5.57 -4.75 -25.55
CA GLU A 131 5.25 -5.51 -26.76
C GLU A 131 4.88 -4.58 -27.93
N ALA A 132 4.06 -3.54 -27.69
CA ALA A 132 3.71 -2.55 -28.70
C ALA A 132 4.95 -1.80 -29.21
N LEU A 133 5.86 -1.41 -28.31
CA LEU A 133 7.11 -0.75 -28.69
C LEU A 133 8.02 -1.67 -29.51
N LYS A 134 8.09 -2.96 -29.17
CA LYS A 134 8.85 -3.95 -29.94
C LYS A 134 8.29 -4.10 -31.36
N LYS A 135 6.97 -4.26 -31.50
CA LYS A 135 6.29 -4.32 -32.81
C LYS A 135 6.51 -3.06 -33.64
N GLN A 136 6.47 -1.88 -33.01
CA GLN A 136 6.74 -0.62 -33.68
C GLN A 136 8.19 -0.55 -34.19
N ARG A 137 9.17 -0.93 -33.36
CA ARG A 137 10.59 -0.98 -33.75
C ARG A 137 10.84 -1.94 -34.91
N GLU A 138 10.27 -3.14 -34.86
CA GLU A 138 10.38 -4.13 -35.96
C GLU A 138 9.77 -3.58 -37.26
N ALA A 139 8.63 -2.88 -37.19
CA ALA A 139 8.02 -2.25 -38.37
C ALA A 139 8.88 -1.09 -38.92
N ASP A 140 9.47 -0.27 -38.04
CA ASP A 140 10.35 0.82 -38.43
C ASP A 140 11.66 0.31 -39.05
N GLU A 141 12.22 -0.78 -38.54
CA GLU A 141 13.39 -1.44 -39.12
C GLU A 141 13.11 -2.01 -40.52
N LYS A 142 11.97 -2.70 -40.70
CA LYS A 142 11.56 -3.20 -42.03
C LYS A 142 11.39 -2.07 -43.04
N LYS A 143 10.71 -0.98 -42.66
CA LYS A 143 10.55 0.21 -43.51
C LYS A 143 11.88 0.85 -43.91
N LYS A 144 12.83 0.95 -42.96
CA LYS A 144 14.18 1.45 -43.23
C LYS A 144 14.93 0.54 -44.20
N ALA A 145 14.86 -0.79 -44.00
CA ALA A 145 15.50 -1.76 -44.88
C ALA A 145 14.98 -1.70 -46.32
N ASP A 146 13.66 -1.60 -46.51
CA ASP A 146 13.04 -1.49 -47.83
C ASP A 146 13.40 -0.16 -48.52
N SER A 147 13.44 0.93 -47.77
CA SER A 147 13.84 2.25 -48.28
C SER A 147 15.31 2.25 -48.75
N LEU A 148 16.19 1.60 -47.99
CA LEU A 148 17.60 1.43 -48.33
C LEU A 148 17.79 0.57 -49.59
N LYS A 149 17.04 -0.53 -49.74
CA LYS A 149 17.05 -1.36 -50.95
C LYS A 149 16.61 -0.55 -52.18
N LYS A 150 15.46 0.13 -52.09
CA LYS A 150 14.93 0.97 -53.18
C LYS A 150 15.90 2.09 -53.60
N ALA A 151 16.56 2.72 -52.63
CA ALA A 151 17.58 3.73 -52.90
C ALA A 151 18.78 3.16 -53.66
N LYS A 152 19.29 1.99 -53.23
CA LYS A 152 20.39 1.29 -53.91
C LYS A 152 20.02 0.87 -55.34
N ASP A 153 18.84 0.29 -55.54
CA ASP A 153 18.35 -0.15 -56.84
C ASP A 153 18.20 1.03 -57.82
N SER A 154 17.66 2.16 -57.35
CA SER A 154 17.56 3.38 -58.17
C SER A 154 18.93 3.92 -58.58
N ARG A 155 19.93 3.83 -57.70
CA ARG A 155 21.31 4.26 -57.96
C ARG A 155 21.99 3.34 -58.96
N LEU A 156 21.74 2.04 -58.86
CA LEU A 156 22.24 1.03 -59.78
C LEU A 156 21.67 1.25 -61.19
N LYS A 157 20.35 1.48 -61.30
CA LYS A 157 19.67 1.77 -62.57
C LYS A 157 20.18 3.04 -63.25
N LYS A 158 20.38 4.13 -62.48
CA LYS A 158 20.99 5.37 -63.02
C LYS A 158 22.41 5.14 -63.54
N ARG A 159 23.20 4.30 -62.87
CA ARG A 159 24.56 3.95 -63.30
C ARG A 159 24.55 3.12 -64.59
N THR A 160 23.66 2.13 -64.71
CA THR A 160 23.56 1.30 -65.92
C THR A 160 23.09 2.10 -67.14
N ASP A 161 22.11 2.98 -66.96
CA ASP A 161 21.60 3.85 -68.04
C ASP A 161 22.68 4.83 -68.53
N SER A 162 23.48 5.38 -67.60
CA SER A 162 24.61 6.26 -67.94
C SER A 162 25.69 5.52 -68.74
N LEU A 163 26.01 4.28 -68.38
CA LEU A 163 27.01 3.46 -69.09
C LEU A 163 26.54 3.06 -70.50
N GLN A 164 25.25 2.76 -70.69
CA GLN A 164 24.69 2.49 -72.02
C GLN A 164 24.71 3.74 -72.92
N LYS A 165 24.48 4.93 -72.36
CA LYS A 165 24.49 6.19 -73.11
C LYS A 165 25.89 6.59 -73.57
N VAL A 166 26.93 6.23 -72.82
CA VAL A 166 28.35 6.42 -73.21
C VAL A 166 28.74 5.48 -74.34
N LYS A 167 28.31 4.21 -74.31
CA LYS A 167 28.61 3.23 -75.38
C LYS A 167 27.92 3.51 -76.72
N LYS A 168 26.83 4.30 -76.74
CA LYS A 168 26.09 4.67 -77.97
C LYS A 168 26.56 5.98 -78.63
N ARG A 169 27.57 6.67 -78.09
CA ARG A 169 28.13 7.87 -78.73
C ARG A 169 29.10 7.47 -79.86
N PRO A 170 28.93 7.94 -81.10
CA PRO A 170 29.85 7.63 -82.19
C PRO A 170 31.22 8.26 -81.93
N ALA A 171 32.28 7.50 -82.18
CA ALA A 171 33.65 7.93 -81.96
C ALA A 171 34.00 9.09 -82.90
N THR A 172 34.16 10.29 -82.35
CA THR A 172 34.74 11.43 -83.07
C THR A 172 36.24 11.21 -83.23
N LYS A 173 36.70 11.01 -84.46
CA LYS A 173 38.12 10.87 -84.82
C LYS A 173 38.87 12.19 -84.56
N PRO A 174 40.07 12.15 -83.95
CA PRO A 174 40.91 13.35 -83.84
C PRO A 174 41.61 13.66 -85.17
N LYS A 175 41.87 14.96 -85.38
CA LYS A 175 42.52 15.55 -86.57
C LYS A 175 43.97 15.11 -86.72
#